data_AF-A0A965VL29-F1
#
_entry.id   AF-A0A965VL29-F1
#
_cell.length_a   1.000
_cell.length_b   1.000
_cell.length_c   1.000
_cell.angle_alpha   90.00
_cell.angle_beta   90.00
_cell.angle_gamma   90.00
#
_symmetry.space_group_name_H-M   'P 1'
#
loop_
_entity.id
_entity.type
_entity.pdbx_description
1 polymer ?
#
loop_
_entity_poly.entity_id
_entity_poly.type
_entity_poly.pdbx_seq_one_letter_code
_entity_poly.pdbx_strand_id
1 'polypeptide(L)'
;QKLPTNNGGYLATGHGKTSKLVYDKLTTDHPIDLARYQVANCYMGRVGLINSGGESKGASDLSEAVATAVVNKRAGGMGLISGRKAFQKDMKVGIELLNTIQDVYLDNSITIA
;
A
#
# COMPACT_ATOMS: atom_id res chain seq x y z
N GLN A 1 0.36 -5.39 -7.10
CA GLN A 1 1.10 -5.74 -5.87
C GLN A 1 0.18 -5.56 -4.65
N LYS A 2 0.32 -6.32 -3.56
CA LYS A 2 -0.38 -6.07 -2.26
C LYS A 2 0.56 -5.25 -1.35
N LEU A 3 0.02 -4.46 -0.41
CA LEU A 3 0.87 -3.77 0.57
C LEU A 3 1.73 -4.78 1.36
N PRO A 4 2.98 -4.43 1.68
CA PRO A 4 3.84 -5.26 2.51
C PRO A 4 3.34 -5.20 3.96
N THR A 5 3.30 -6.34 4.62
CA THR A 5 2.86 -6.50 6.02
C THR A 5 3.92 -7.16 6.89
N ASN A 6 5.06 -7.49 6.30
CA ASN A 6 6.16 -8.19 6.95
C ASN A 6 7.51 -7.64 6.50
N ASN A 7 8.52 -7.90 7.32
CA ASN A 7 9.91 -7.55 7.12
C ASN A 7 10.79 -8.79 7.36
N GLY A 8 12.10 -8.72 7.09
CA GLY A 8 13.03 -9.80 7.45
C GLY A 8 13.03 -11.02 6.52
N GLY A 9 12.42 -10.94 5.34
CA GLY A 9 12.28 -12.09 4.43
C GLY A 9 13.58 -12.81 4.09
N TYR A 10 14.70 -12.09 3.90
CA TYR A 10 16.01 -12.72 3.65
C TYR A 10 16.51 -13.53 4.86
N LEU A 11 16.32 -13.01 6.08
CA LEU A 11 16.74 -13.70 7.31
C LEU A 11 15.90 -14.97 7.54
N ALA A 12 14.59 -14.87 7.30
CA ALA A 12 13.66 -15.97 7.53
C ALA A 12 13.80 -17.10 6.49
N THR A 13 14.08 -16.76 5.23
CA THR A 13 14.14 -17.74 4.13
C THR A 13 15.56 -18.24 3.83
N GLY A 14 16.60 -17.53 4.29
CA GLY A 14 18.00 -17.83 3.93
C GLY A 14 18.29 -17.67 2.43
N HIS A 15 17.42 -16.98 1.68
CA HIS A 15 17.59 -16.81 0.24
C HIS A 15 18.57 -15.67 -0.07
N GLY A 16 19.53 -15.88 -0.97
CA GLY A 16 20.46 -14.84 -1.42
C GLY A 16 21.43 -14.33 -0.35
N LYS A 17 21.94 -13.11 -0.52
CA LYS A 17 22.85 -12.44 0.42
C LYS A 17 22.21 -11.15 0.91
N THR A 18 22.29 -10.91 2.21
CA THR A 18 21.83 -9.65 2.84
C THR A 18 22.84 -9.18 3.88
N SER A 19 22.84 -7.88 4.17
CA SER A 19 23.64 -7.28 5.25
C SER A 19 22.74 -6.99 6.45
N LYS A 20 23.26 -7.16 7.67
CA LYS A 20 22.56 -6.77 8.90
C LYS A 20 22.11 -5.30 8.88
N LEU A 21 22.87 -4.44 8.19
CA LEU A 21 22.57 -3.02 8.05
C LEU A 21 21.23 -2.74 7.35
N VAL A 22 20.73 -3.65 6.50
CA VAL A 22 19.41 -3.50 5.88
C VAL A 22 18.36 -3.36 6.97
N TYR A 23 18.34 -4.31 7.91
CA TYR A 23 17.35 -4.38 8.98
C TYR A 23 17.64 -3.46 10.17
N ASP A 24 18.92 -3.12 10.41
CA ASP A 24 19.30 -2.25 11.52
C ASP A 24 19.19 -0.74 11.20
N LYS A 25 19.28 -0.37 9.90
CA LYS A 25 19.46 1.04 9.49
C LYS A 25 18.58 1.50 8.34
N LEU A 26 18.19 0.61 7.43
CA LEU A 26 17.54 1.02 6.19
C LEU A 26 16.03 0.73 6.17
N THR A 27 15.56 -0.25 6.93
CA THR A 27 14.13 -0.58 7.05
C THR A 27 13.63 -0.47 8.48
N THR A 28 12.33 -0.28 8.63
CA THR A 28 11.60 -0.31 9.90
C THR A 28 10.32 -1.14 9.69
N ASP A 29 9.62 -1.47 10.77
CA ASP A 29 8.31 -2.13 10.66
C ASP A 29 7.17 -1.15 10.35
N HIS A 30 7.48 0.13 10.10
CA HIS A 30 6.47 1.11 9.74
C HIS A 30 5.94 0.84 8.31
N PRO A 31 4.61 0.75 8.11
CA PRO A 31 4.03 0.32 6.84
C PRO A 31 4.39 1.22 5.65
N ILE A 32 4.57 2.53 5.88
CA ILE A 32 5.03 3.47 4.84
C ILE A 32 6.46 3.15 4.40
N ASP A 33 7.36 2.83 5.34
CA ASP A 33 8.75 2.51 5.01
C ASP A 33 8.85 1.20 4.24
N LEU A 34 8.07 0.20 4.65
CA LEU A 34 7.96 -1.06 3.90
C LEU A 34 7.41 -0.84 2.48
N ALA A 35 6.38 0.00 2.34
CA ALA A 35 5.80 0.32 1.03
C ALA A 35 6.77 1.12 0.13
N ARG A 36 7.65 1.96 0.69
CA ARG A 36 8.68 2.68 -0.08
C ARG A 36 9.64 1.75 -0.79
N TYR A 37 9.96 0.58 -0.20
CA TYR A 37 10.76 -0.42 -0.91
C TYR A 37 10.07 -0.98 -2.15
N GLN A 38 8.73 -1.05 -2.16
CA GLN A 38 7.98 -1.39 -3.38
C GLN A 38 8.11 -0.29 -4.43
N VAL A 39 8.02 0.99 -4.02
CA VAL A 39 8.23 2.14 -4.92
C VAL A 39 9.66 2.16 -5.47
N ALA A 40 10.66 1.84 -4.63
CA ALA A 40 12.06 1.73 -5.05
C ALA A 40 12.25 0.66 -6.16
N ASN A 41 11.53 -0.46 -6.07
CA ASN A 41 11.52 -1.50 -7.11
C ASN A 41 10.84 -1.03 -8.41
N CYS A 42 10.06 0.05 -8.39
CA CYS A 42 9.50 0.67 -9.58
C CYS A 42 10.47 1.69 -10.20
N TYR A 43 11.73 1.28 -10.42
CA TYR A 43 12.81 2.12 -10.93
C TYR A 43 12.99 3.40 -10.12
N MET A 44 13.07 3.28 -8.79
CA MET A 44 13.15 4.42 -7.87
C MET A 44 12.00 5.41 -8.05
N GLY A 45 10.78 4.89 -8.24
CA GLY A 45 9.56 5.67 -8.42
C GLY A 45 9.35 6.28 -9.82
N ARG A 46 10.22 5.99 -10.79
CA ARG A 46 10.04 6.46 -12.19
C ARG A 46 8.83 5.80 -12.86
N VAL A 47 8.47 4.59 -12.43
CA VAL A 47 7.25 3.92 -12.85
C VAL A 47 6.26 3.97 -11.69
N GLY A 48 5.02 4.34 -11.98
CA GLY A 48 3.99 4.47 -10.95
C GLY A 48 3.66 3.14 -10.27
N LEU A 49 3.75 3.11 -8.94
CA LEU A 49 3.26 1.98 -8.14
C LEU A 49 1.75 2.12 -7.91
N ILE A 50 1.01 1.09 -8.32
CA ILE A 50 -0.42 0.95 -8.00
C ILE A 50 -0.61 -0.34 -7.20
N ASN A 51 -1.03 -0.20 -5.95
CA ASN A 51 -1.25 -1.32 -5.05
C ASN A 51 -2.71 -1.81 -5.10
N SER A 52 -2.95 -3.07 -4.70
CA SER A 52 -4.29 -3.62 -4.57
C SER A 52 -4.93 -3.18 -3.25
N GLY A 53 -6.23 -2.86 -3.27
CA GLY A 53 -7.04 -2.61 -2.09
C GLY A 53 -7.32 -3.83 -1.20
N GLY A 54 -6.76 -4.99 -1.56
CA GLY A 54 -6.90 -6.23 -0.81
C GLY A 54 -8.22 -6.96 -1.07
N GLU A 55 -8.43 -8.01 -0.30
CA GLU A 55 -9.64 -8.81 -0.34
C GLU A 55 -10.82 -8.10 0.34
N SER A 56 -12.04 -8.50 -0.03
CA SER A 56 -13.28 -8.02 0.58
C SER A 56 -13.55 -8.82 1.86
N LYS A 57 -13.65 -8.14 2.99
CA LYS A 57 -13.99 -8.72 4.31
C LYS A 57 -15.32 -8.20 4.85
N GLY A 58 -16.05 -7.41 4.06
CA GLY A 58 -17.37 -6.90 4.43
C GLY A 58 -17.29 -5.56 5.14
N ALA A 59 -17.55 -5.54 6.45
CA ALA A 59 -17.75 -4.32 7.22
C ALA A 59 -16.49 -3.43 7.32
N SER A 60 -15.29 -4.02 7.34
CA SER A 60 -14.03 -3.27 7.46
C SER A 60 -13.52 -2.69 6.13
N ASP A 61 -14.16 -3.02 5.00
CA ASP A 61 -13.61 -2.78 3.68
C ASP A 61 -13.28 -1.31 3.39
N LEU A 62 -14.16 -0.39 3.81
CA LEU A 62 -13.95 1.05 3.64
C LEU A 62 -12.71 1.50 4.42
N SER A 63 -12.65 1.18 5.70
CA SER A 63 -11.52 1.57 6.57
C SER A 63 -10.18 0.98 6.09
N GLU A 64 -10.17 -0.28 5.64
CA GLU A 64 -8.98 -0.93 5.10
C GLU A 64 -8.56 -0.32 3.76
N ALA A 65 -9.51 0.03 2.89
CA ALA A 65 -9.22 0.67 1.62
C ALA A 65 -8.60 2.06 1.82
N VAL A 66 -9.14 2.85 2.75
CA VAL A 66 -8.61 4.16 3.13
C VAL A 66 -7.22 4.02 3.72
N ALA A 67 -7.02 3.15 4.71
CA ALA A 67 -5.70 2.92 5.31
C ALA A 67 -4.67 2.50 4.25
N THR A 68 -5.05 1.60 3.34
CA THR A 68 -4.18 1.17 2.24
C THR A 68 -3.85 2.31 1.29
N ALA A 69 -4.84 3.14 0.93
CA ALA A 69 -4.64 4.30 0.06
C ALA A 69 -3.71 5.33 0.71
N VAL A 70 -3.89 5.62 2.00
CA VAL A 70 -3.06 6.56 2.76
C VAL A 70 -1.62 6.05 2.81
N VAL A 71 -1.40 4.80 3.23
CA VAL A 71 -0.04 4.22 3.29
C VAL A 71 0.62 4.25 1.91
N ASN A 72 -0.11 3.85 0.86
CA ASN A 72 0.42 3.83 -0.50
C ASN A 72 0.79 5.24 -1.00
N LYS A 73 -0.10 6.22 -0.85
CA LYS A 73 0.15 7.61 -1.23
C LYS A 73 1.36 8.18 -0.49
N ARG A 74 1.37 8.02 0.84
CA ARG A 74 2.46 8.54 1.68
C ARG A 74 3.81 7.89 1.38
N ALA A 75 3.83 6.66 0.87
CA ALA A 75 5.04 5.99 0.41
C ALA A 75 5.51 6.46 -0.98
N GLY A 76 4.71 7.21 -1.72
CA GLY A 76 4.98 7.66 -3.10
C GLY A 76 4.28 6.84 -4.19
N GLY A 77 3.34 5.97 -3.82
CA GLY A 77 2.48 5.27 -4.78
C GLY A 77 1.41 6.19 -5.38
N MET A 78 0.94 5.84 -6.59
CA MET A 78 0.12 6.74 -7.43
C MET A 78 -1.35 6.34 -7.51
N GLY A 79 -1.74 5.20 -6.96
CA GLY A 79 -3.12 4.75 -7.03
C GLY A 79 -3.36 3.40 -6.38
N LEU A 80 -4.63 2.98 -6.39
CA LEU A 80 -5.08 1.76 -5.78
C LEU A 80 -6.10 1.03 -6.68
N ILE A 81 -5.91 -0.28 -6.86
CA ILE A 81 -6.81 -1.14 -7.63
C ILE A 81 -7.89 -1.68 -6.68
N SER A 82 -9.15 -1.33 -6.94
CA SER A 82 -10.31 -1.86 -6.20
C SER A 82 -11.24 -2.63 -7.15
N GLY A 83 -11.26 -3.96 -6.99
CA GLY A 83 -12.11 -4.87 -7.75
C GLY A 83 -13.28 -5.35 -6.90
N ARG A 84 -13.21 -6.61 -6.43
CA ARG A 84 -14.25 -7.25 -5.60
C ARG A 84 -14.75 -6.36 -4.45
N LYS A 85 -13.84 -5.65 -3.79
CA LYS A 85 -14.13 -4.74 -2.67
C LYS A 85 -15.09 -3.59 -3.05
N ALA A 86 -15.08 -3.12 -4.29
CA ALA A 86 -16.02 -2.12 -4.80
C ALA A 86 -17.24 -2.75 -5.49
N PHE A 87 -17.01 -3.77 -6.33
CA PHE A 87 -18.03 -4.28 -7.26
C PHE A 87 -18.91 -5.43 -6.73
N GLN A 88 -18.59 -6.02 -5.57
CA GLN A 88 -19.42 -7.03 -4.91
C GLN A 88 -20.24 -6.45 -3.74
N LYS A 89 -20.42 -5.14 -3.71
CA LYS A 89 -21.23 -4.42 -2.72
C LYS A 89 -22.44 -3.80 -3.41
N ASP A 90 -23.41 -3.36 -2.61
CA ASP A 90 -24.47 -2.49 -3.10
C ASP A 90 -23.86 -1.28 -3.81
N MET A 91 -24.45 -0.88 -4.94
CA MET A 91 -23.90 0.14 -5.83
C MET A 91 -23.52 1.43 -5.10
N LYS A 92 -24.36 1.91 -4.18
CA LYS A 92 -24.07 3.11 -3.39
C LYS A 92 -22.80 2.96 -2.53
N VAL A 93 -22.63 1.80 -1.88
CA VAL A 93 -21.47 1.50 -1.04
C VAL A 93 -20.21 1.33 -1.87
N GLY A 94 -20.32 0.71 -3.05
CA GLY A 94 -19.20 0.60 -4.00
C GLY A 94 -18.73 1.96 -4.50
N ILE A 95 -19.67 2.85 -4.86
CA ILE A 95 -19.37 4.23 -5.28
C ILE A 95 -18.69 5.01 -4.16
N GLU A 96 -19.27 4.96 -2.95
CA GLU A 96 -18.68 5.61 -1.78
C GLU A 96 -17.24 5.16 -1.55
N LEU A 97 -16.99 3.85 -1.57
CA LEU A 97 -15.65 3.28 -1.40
C LEU A 97 -14.65 3.79 -2.44
N LEU A 98 -15.05 3.88 -3.72
CA LEU A 98 -14.20 4.40 -4.79
C LEU A 98 -13.92 5.89 -4.61
N ASN A 99 -14.93 6.69 -4.29
CA ASN A 99 -14.78 8.12 -4.06
C ASN A 99 -13.87 8.39 -2.86
N THR A 100 -14.03 7.67 -1.74
CA THR A 100 -13.17 7.87 -0.56
C THR A 100 -11.70 7.53 -0.86
N ILE A 101 -11.43 6.51 -1.69
CA ILE A 101 -10.06 6.23 -2.14
C ILE A 101 -9.53 7.42 -2.97
N GLN A 102 -10.34 7.96 -3.88
CA GLN A 102 -9.94 9.11 -4.71
C GLN A 102 -9.68 10.35 -3.86
N ASP A 103 -10.53 10.62 -2.86
CA ASP A 103 -10.38 11.72 -1.90
C ASP A 103 -9.02 11.66 -1.20
N VAL A 104 -8.55 10.48 -0.81
CA VAL A 104 -7.20 10.30 -0.24
C VAL A 104 -6.11 10.78 -1.20
N TYR A 105 -6.22 10.50 -2.51
CA TYR A 105 -5.22 10.94 -3.50
C TYR A 105 -5.35 12.43 -3.84
N LEU A 106 -6.56 12.99 -3.79
CA LEU A 106 -6.82 14.42 -4.02
C LEU A 106 -6.50 15.30 -2.80
N ASP A 107 -6.46 14.74 -1.58
CA ASP A 107 -6.18 15.49 -0.36
C ASP A 107 -4.70 15.88 -0.26
N ASN A 108 -4.42 17.17 -0.47
CA ASN A 108 -3.07 17.73 -0.42
C ASN A 108 -2.43 17.70 0.97
N SER A 109 -3.21 17.50 2.05
CA SER A 109 -2.66 17.34 3.41
C SER A 109 -1.98 15.99 3.61
N ILE A 110 -2.33 14.98 2.80
CA ILE A 110 -1.70 13.66 2.81
C ILE A 110 -0.47 13.71 1.91
N THR A 111 0.64 14.19 2.45
CA THR A 111 1.91 14.32 1.72
C THR A 111 2.66 13.00 1.66
N ILE A 112 3.60 12.92 0.72
CA ILE A 112 4.68 11.92 0.79
C ILE A 112 5.42 12.16 2.11
N ALA A 113 5.65 11.09 2.87
CA ALA A 113 6.33 11.14 4.16
C ALA A 113 7.85 11.32 3.99
#